data_AF-A0A416V0U7-F1
#
_entry.id   AF-A0A416V0U7-F1
#
_cell.length_a   1.000
_cell.length_b   1.000
_cell.length_c   1.000
_cell.angle_alpha   90.00
_cell.angle_beta   90.00
_cell.angle_gamma   90.00
#
_symmetry.space_group_name_H-M   'P 1'
#
loop_
_entity.id
_entity.type
_entity.pdbx_description
1 polymer ?
#
loop_
_entity_poly.entity_id
_entity_poly.type
_entity_poly.pdbx_seq_one_letter_code
_entity_poly.pdbx_strand_id
1 'polypeptide(L)'
;MKTTNLLWILTLLVMIFSRCNDGNDAPPYTYHLKLKFEDNSGKNLVNGLKYQQESSGYSFQVTDTYKLQVSSTDVSDQKEILYVEVENGQAEYLYFSYSTFDYVASTITWKLVCPHIFGDNEEHIITSYWDKEKNEVSCVKITSDDKECQTTQEQGASAYTVLIRLTR
;
A
#
# COMPACT_ATOMS: atom_id res chain seq x y z
N MET A 1 58.76 27.26 1.70
CA MET A 1 57.40 26.90 1.23
C MET A 1 57.35 25.41 0.99
N LYS A 2 56.68 24.58 1.82
CA LYS A 2 56.33 23.19 1.45
C LYS A 2 55.47 22.40 2.45
N THR A 3 55.32 22.82 3.70
CA THR A 3 54.50 22.08 4.69
C THR A 3 53.04 22.55 4.75
N THR A 4 52.78 23.84 4.59
CA THR A 4 51.41 24.39 4.60
C THR A 4 50.55 23.86 3.45
N ASN A 5 51.09 23.74 2.23
CA ASN A 5 50.35 23.18 1.09
C ASN A 5 50.03 21.68 1.24
N LEU A 6 50.84 20.93 1.99
CA LEU A 6 50.60 19.50 2.21
C LEU A 6 49.41 19.28 3.16
N LEU A 7 49.26 20.13 4.18
CA LEU A 7 48.17 20.05 5.15
C LEU A 7 46.81 20.32 4.49
N TRP A 8 46.73 21.32 3.59
CA TRP A 8 45.51 21.66 2.86
C TRP A 8 45.05 20.54 1.92
N ILE A 9 45.99 19.85 1.27
CA ILE A 9 45.68 18.70 0.42
C ILE A 9 45.16 17.51 1.24
N LEU A 10 45.74 17.27 2.43
CA LEU A 10 45.27 16.21 3.32
C LEU A 10 43.85 16.47 3.84
N THR A 11 43.52 17.72 4.20
CA THR A 11 42.16 18.08 4.62
C THR A 11 41.16 17.99 3.47
N LEU A 12 41.57 18.29 2.23
CA LEU A 12 40.73 18.12 1.06
C LEU A 12 40.45 16.63 0.77
N LEU A 13 41.47 15.76 0.91
CA LEU A 13 41.32 14.31 0.73
C LEU A 13 40.33 13.70 1.73
N VAL A 14 40.41 14.07 3.01
CA VAL A 14 39.49 13.56 4.04
C VAL A 14 38.04 13.95 3.76
N MET A 15 37.77 15.14 3.21
CA MET A 15 36.43 15.56 2.82
C MET A 15 35.88 14.78 1.60
N ILE A 16 36.73 14.32 0.70
CA ILE A 16 36.33 13.52 -0.48
C ILE A 16 36.02 12.07 -0.09
N PHE A 17 36.72 11.51 0.92
CA PHE A 17 36.47 10.14 1.41
C PHE A 17 35.43 10.05 2.54
N SER A 18 34.93 11.17 3.08
CA SER A 18 33.91 11.17 4.15
C SER A 18 32.46 11.15 3.64
N ARG A 19 32.23 11.03 2.32
CA ARG A 19 30.89 10.94 1.72
C ARG A 19 30.77 9.75 0.78
N CYS A 20 30.79 8.57 1.37
CA CYS A 20 29.88 7.49 1.02
C CYS A 20 29.72 6.69 2.31
N ASN A 21 28.94 7.26 3.25
CA ASN A 21 28.23 6.38 4.16
C ASN A 21 27.13 5.79 3.28
N ASP A 22 27.45 4.68 2.61
CA ASP A 22 26.45 3.82 2.01
C ASP A 22 25.68 3.25 3.20
N GLY A 23 24.76 4.07 3.74
CA GLY A 23 23.61 3.55 4.45
C GLY A 23 23.07 2.46 3.54
N ASN A 24 22.79 1.31 4.13
CA ASN A 24 22.25 0.16 3.42
C ASN A 24 20.82 0.52 2.98
N ASP A 25 20.68 1.47 2.05
CA ASP A 25 19.46 2.12 1.62
C ASP A 25 18.81 1.26 0.53
N ALA A 26 18.63 -0.02 0.84
CA ALA A 26 17.78 -0.85 0.01
C ALA A 26 16.39 -0.18 -0.02
N PRO A 27 15.79 0.03 -1.21
CA PRO A 27 14.46 0.60 -1.28
C PRO A 27 13.48 -0.27 -0.49
N PRO A 28 12.47 0.32 0.17
CA PRO A 28 11.49 -0.47 0.90
C PRO A 28 10.76 -1.43 -0.04
N TYR A 29 10.36 -2.57 0.48
CA TYR A 29 9.42 -3.44 -0.23
C TYR A 29 8.04 -2.81 -0.11
N THR A 30 7.38 -2.55 -1.23
CA THR A 30 6.06 -1.94 -1.27
C THR A 30 4.99 -2.92 -1.70
N TYR A 31 3.81 -2.78 -1.10
CA TYR A 31 2.66 -3.65 -1.29
C TYR A 31 1.46 -2.77 -1.59
N HIS A 32 1.06 -2.75 -2.86
CA HIS A 32 -0.02 -1.90 -3.33
C HIS A 32 -1.16 -2.75 -3.89
N LEU A 33 -2.36 -2.55 -3.35
CA LEU A 33 -3.58 -3.20 -3.81
C LEU A 33 -4.64 -2.16 -4.15
N LYS A 34 -5.37 -2.41 -5.24
CA LYS A 34 -6.61 -1.74 -5.63
C LYS A 34 -7.75 -2.74 -5.49
N LEU A 35 -8.64 -2.55 -4.52
CA LEU A 35 -9.79 -3.43 -4.33
C LEU A 35 -11.02 -2.85 -5.02
N LYS A 36 -11.59 -3.63 -5.92
CA LYS A 36 -12.91 -3.42 -6.51
C LYS A 36 -13.89 -4.39 -5.87
N PHE A 37 -15.01 -3.87 -5.39
CA PHE A 37 -16.09 -4.67 -4.84
C PHE A 37 -17.25 -4.65 -5.82
N GLU A 38 -17.77 -5.81 -6.19
CA GLU A 38 -18.94 -5.93 -7.06
C GLU A 38 -20.04 -6.74 -6.39
N ASP A 39 -21.30 -6.34 -6.60
CA ASP A 39 -22.43 -7.22 -6.28
C ASP A 39 -22.73 -8.20 -7.42
N ASN A 40 -23.75 -9.03 -7.23
CA ASN A 40 -24.17 -10.03 -8.20
C ASN A 40 -24.58 -9.45 -9.58
N SER A 41 -24.87 -8.14 -9.65
CA SER A 41 -25.20 -7.45 -10.90
C SER A 41 -23.97 -6.87 -11.62
N GLY A 42 -22.78 -6.95 -11.01
CA GLY A 42 -21.55 -6.31 -11.50
C GLY A 42 -21.46 -4.82 -11.16
N LYS A 43 -22.34 -4.30 -10.31
CA LYS A 43 -22.28 -2.90 -9.86
C LYS A 43 -21.08 -2.74 -8.93
N ASN A 44 -20.28 -1.69 -9.14
CA ASN A 44 -19.18 -1.35 -8.24
C ASN A 44 -19.71 -0.76 -6.92
N LEU A 45 -19.26 -1.31 -5.80
CA LEU A 45 -19.70 -0.99 -4.44
C LEU A 45 -18.82 0.07 -3.77
N VAL A 46 -17.67 0.35 -4.35
CA VAL A 46 -16.83 1.50 -3.99
C VAL A 46 -17.49 2.81 -4.45
N ASN A 47 -18.26 2.76 -5.53
CA ASN A 47 -19.03 3.92 -6.00
C ASN A 47 -19.98 4.41 -4.90
N GLY A 48 -20.00 5.73 -4.69
CA GLY A 48 -20.85 6.38 -3.70
C GLY A 48 -20.23 6.57 -2.32
N LEU A 49 -19.02 6.03 -2.07
CA LEU A 49 -18.23 6.43 -0.91
C LEU A 49 -17.96 7.93 -0.95
N LYS A 50 -18.14 8.62 0.17
CA LYS A 50 -17.73 10.02 0.29
C LYS A 50 -16.24 10.11 0.52
N TYR A 51 -15.58 11.00 -0.21
CA TYR A 51 -14.16 11.25 -0.09
C TYR A 51 -13.86 12.75 -0.23
N GLN A 52 -12.69 13.16 0.21
CA GLN A 52 -12.14 14.49 0.00
C GLN A 52 -10.72 14.36 -0.54
N GLN A 53 -10.35 15.31 -1.40
CA GLN A 53 -8.97 15.42 -1.83
C GLN A 53 -8.13 16.02 -0.71
N GLU A 54 -6.99 15.41 -0.42
CA GLU A 54 -6.02 15.97 0.53
C GLU A 54 -5.44 17.27 -0.01
N SER A 55 -5.29 18.29 0.87
CA SER A 55 -4.99 19.68 0.48
C SER A 55 -3.67 19.87 -0.28
N SER A 56 -2.77 18.89 -0.24
CA SER A 56 -1.44 18.94 -0.85
C SER A 56 -1.11 17.74 -1.75
N GLY A 57 -2.11 16.97 -2.20
CA GLY A 57 -1.85 15.72 -2.93
C GLY A 57 -2.89 15.33 -3.98
N TYR A 58 -2.57 14.24 -4.69
CA TYR A 58 -3.46 13.54 -5.63
C TYR A 58 -4.26 12.41 -4.95
N SER A 59 -4.15 12.28 -3.62
CA SER A 59 -4.83 11.24 -2.85
C SER A 59 -6.21 11.70 -2.39
N PHE A 60 -7.19 10.82 -2.54
CA PHE A 60 -8.54 11.03 -2.06
C PHE A 60 -8.77 10.16 -0.82
N GLN A 61 -9.04 10.80 0.31
CA GLN A 61 -9.31 10.11 1.57
C GLN A 61 -10.82 9.97 1.78
N VAL A 62 -11.26 8.80 2.23
CA VAL A 62 -12.66 8.56 2.58
C VAL A 62 -13.06 9.39 3.81
N THR A 63 -14.20 10.08 3.75
CA THR A 63 -14.63 11.06 4.77
C THR A 63 -15.79 10.60 5.64
N ASP A 64 -16.51 9.57 5.23
CA ASP A 64 -17.54 8.95 6.04
C ASP A 64 -16.91 8.15 7.20
N THR A 65 -17.69 7.93 8.26
CA THR A 65 -17.30 7.19 9.47
C THR A 65 -17.21 5.67 9.24
N TYR A 66 -16.58 5.24 8.14
CA TYR A 66 -16.21 3.83 7.99
C TYR A 66 -14.99 3.57 8.86
N LYS A 67 -14.98 2.46 9.59
CA LYS A 67 -13.81 2.07 10.38
C LYS A 67 -12.95 1.18 9.50
N LEU A 68 -11.86 1.73 8.97
CA LEU A 68 -10.76 0.92 8.46
C LEU A 68 -9.73 0.79 9.57
N GLN A 69 -9.54 -0.42 10.07
CA GLN A 69 -8.40 -0.75 10.91
C GLN A 69 -7.45 -1.61 10.09
N VAL A 70 -6.31 -1.04 9.70
CA VAL A 70 -5.26 -1.85 9.08
C VAL A 70 -4.47 -2.49 10.21
N SER A 71 -4.50 -3.82 10.28
CA SER A 71 -3.69 -4.59 11.23
C SER A 71 -2.87 -5.61 10.46
N SER A 72 -1.61 -5.30 10.18
CA SER A 72 -0.68 -6.26 9.59
C SER A 72 -0.18 -7.22 10.65
N THR A 73 -0.09 -8.52 10.35
CA THR A 73 0.52 -9.53 11.22
C THR A 73 1.96 -9.18 11.64
N ASP A 74 2.64 -8.34 10.85
CA ASP A 74 4.05 -8.00 11.08
C ASP A 74 4.27 -6.65 11.81
N VAL A 75 3.24 -5.82 12.05
CA VAL A 75 3.42 -4.51 12.73
C VAL A 75 2.25 -4.11 13.63
N SER A 76 2.59 -3.77 14.87
CA SER A 76 1.71 -3.34 15.97
C SER A 76 0.98 -2.00 15.75
N ASP A 77 1.56 -1.08 14.96
CA ASP A 77 1.04 0.29 14.83
C ASP A 77 0.89 0.67 13.35
N GLN A 78 -0.36 0.74 12.86
CA GLN A 78 -0.68 1.13 11.49
C GLN A 78 -1.80 2.17 11.46
N LYS A 79 -1.63 3.17 10.58
CA LYS A 79 -2.52 4.31 10.37
C LYS A 79 -3.89 3.89 9.83
N GLU A 80 -4.94 4.47 10.42
CA GLU A 80 -6.36 4.28 10.09
C GLU A 80 -6.84 5.00 8.80
N ILE A 81 -5.93 5.38 7.88
CA ILE A 81 -6.30 6.24 6.74
C ILE A 81 -6.64 5.39 5.51
N LEU A 82 -7.91 5.40 5.12
CA LEU A 82 -8.43 4.75 3.91
C LEU A 82 -8.42 5.72 2.72
N TYR A 83 -7.76 5.32 1.64
CA TYR A 83 -7.73 6.06 0.38
C TYR A 83 -8.60 5.40 -0.68
N VAL A 84 -9.12 6.22 -1.60
CA VAL A 84 -9.78 5.77 -2.81
C VAL A 84 -9.02 6.23 -4.03
N GLU A 85 -9.01 5.39 -5.05
CA GLU A 85 -8.67 5.80 -6.40
C GLU A 85 -9.95 6.24 -7.11
N VAL A 86 -9.88 7.40 -7.74
CA VAL A 86 -11.02 8.04 -8.40
C VAL A 86 -10.79 7.99 -9.91
N GLU A 87 -11.73 7.41 -10.65
CA GLU A 87 -11.75 7.44 -12.10
C GLU A 87 -13.06 8.10 -12.56
N ASN A 88 -13.01 8.91 -13.62
CA ASN A 88 -14.20 9.60 -14.16
C ASN A 88 -15.03 10.38 -13.11
N GLY A 89 -14.37 10.85 -12.04
CA GLY A 89 -15.01 11.60 -10.96
C GLY A 89 -15.78 10.76 -9.95
N GLN A 90 -15.57 9.43 -9.92
CA GLN A 90 -16.17 8.51 -8.98
C GLN A 90 -15.11 7.63 -8.31
N ALA A 91 -15.34 7.27 -7.04
CA ALA A 91 -14.47 6.34 -6.34
C ALA A 91 -14.64 4.94 -6.94
N GLU A 92 -13.57 4.41 -7.53
CA GLU A 92 -13.59 3.11 -8.22
C GLU A 92 -12.89 2.00 -7.45
N TYR A 93 -11.81 2.32 -6.76
CA TYR A 93 -11.06 1.33 -5.98
C TYR A 93 -10.80 1.84 -4.56
N LEU A 94 -10.84 0.93 -3.58
CA LEU A 94 -10.13 1.16 -2.33
C LEU A 94 -8.65 0.92 -2.56
N TYR A 95 -7.80 1.87 -2.16
CA TYR A 95 -6.36 1.78 -2.35
C TYR A 95 -5.68 1.46 -1.02
N PHE A 96 -5.02 0.30 -0.97
CA PHE A 96 -4.18 -0.11 0.15
C PHE A 96 -2.72 -0.02 -0.24
N SER A 97 -1.95 0.69 0.58
CA SER A 97 -0.52 0.83 0.40
C SER A 97 0.18 0.53 1.72
N TYR A 98 1.14 -0.38 1.66
CA TYR A 98 1.97 -0.75 2.78
C TYR A 98 3.43 -0.88 2.33
N SER A 99 4.36 -0.77 3.26
CA SER A 99 5.78 -0.93 2.98
C SER A 99 6.53 -1.47 4.19
N THR A 100 7.49 -2.36 3.94
CA THR A 100 8.41 -2.87 4.95
C THR A 100 9.84 -2.49 4.60
N PHE A 101 10.65 -2.27 5.63
CA PHE A 101 12.09 -2.08 5.51
C PHE A 101 12.78 -3.37 5.95
N ASP A 102 13.85 -3.77 5.26
CA ASP A 102 14.72 -4.89 5.60
C ASP A 102 14.15 -6.32 5.50
N TYR A 103 12.83 -6.50 5.44
CA TYR A 103 12.19 -7.81 5.27
C TYR A 103 10.99 -7.77 4.34
N VAL A 104 10.60 -8.92 3.78
CA VAL A 104 9.34 -9.07 3.03
C VAL A 104 8.27 -9.63 3.96
N ALA A 105 7.15 -8.92 4.08
CA ALA A 105 5.98 -9.40 4.81
C ALA A 105 5.35 -10.54 3.99
N SER A 106 5.30 -11.73 4.58
CA SER A 106 4.67 -12.88 3.92
C SER A 106 3.15 -12.74 3.82
N THR A 107 2.56 -12.03 4.78
CA THR A 107 1.12 -11.86 4.91
C THR A 107 0.79 -10.46 5.41
N ILE A 108 -0.18 -9.81 4.78
CA ILE A 108 -0.74 -8.53 5.24
C ILE A 108 -2.25 -8.66 5.37
N THR A 109 -2.77 -8.29 6.53
CA THR A 109 -4.20 -8.33 6.83
C THR A 109 -4.77 -6.92 6.97
N TRP A 110 -5.97 -6.71 6.43
CA TRP A 110 -6.74 -5.49 6.51
C TRP A 110 -8.12 -5.80 7.08
N LYS A 111 -8.53 -5.06 8.11
CA LYS A 111 -9.85 -5.18 8.72
C LYS A 111 -10.69 -3.97 8.34
N LEU A 112 -11.87 -4.21 7.78
CA LEU A 112 -12.75 -3.16 7.28
C LEU A 112 -14.16 -3.35 7.82
N VAL A 113 -14.70 -2.30 8.42
CA VAL A 113 -16.13 -2.17 8.73
C VAL A 113 -16.68 -1.07 7.82
N CYS A 114 -17.41 -1.47 6.78
CA CYS A 114 -17.98 -0.57 5.79
C CYS A 114 -19.37 -1.02 5.34
N PRO A 115 -20.44 -0.55 6.01
CA PRO A 115 -21.82 -0.93 5.65
C PRO A 115 -22.23 -0.58 4.22
N HIS A 116 -21.59 0.42 3.62
CA HIS A 116 -21.84 0.79 2.23
C HIS A 116 -21.40 -0.32 1.24
N ILE A 117 -20.25 -0.94 1.51
CA ILE A 117 -19.70 -2.01 0.68
C ILE A 117 -20.36 -3.34 1.04
N PHE A 118 -20.30 -3.73 2.32
CA PHE A 118 -20.69 -5.07 2.77
C PHE A 118 -22.20 -5.23 3.04
N GLY A 119 -22.91 -4.14 3.33
CA GLY A 119 -24.33 -4.18 3.66
C GLY A 119 -24.63 -4.44 5.14
N ASP A 120 -23.60 -4.59 5.98
CA ASP A 120 -23.71 -4.82 7.41
C ASP A 120 -22.66 -4.00 8.21
N ASN A 121 -22.68 -4.11 9.54
CA ASN A 121 -21.72 -3.43 10.41
C ASN A 121 -20.64 -4.39 10.95
N GLU A 122 -20.46 -5.55 10.31
CA GLU A 122 -19.48 -6.54 10.73
C GLU A 122 -18.07 -6.15 10.27
N GLU A 123 -17.07 -6.74 10.93
CA GLU A 123 -15.67 -6.61 10.52
C GLU A 123 -15.36 -7.66 9.46
N HIS A 124 -14.97 -7.20 8.27
CA HIS A 124 -14.52 -8.05 7.18
C HIS A 124 -13.00 -8.04 7.11
N ILE A 125 -12.41 -9.20 6.82
CA ILE A 125 -10.97 -9.41 6.83
C ILE A 125 -10.49 -9.71 5.42
N ILE A 126 -9.60 -8.87 4.93
CA ILE A 126 -8.92 -9.06 3.65
C ILE A 126 -7.48 -9.43 3.99
N THR A 127 -6.97 -10.52 3.41
CA THR A 127 -5.60 -10.97 3.63
C THR A 127 -4.91 -11.18 2.30
N SER A 128 -3.72 -10.62 2.15
CA SER A 128 -2.85 -10.85 1.00
C SER A 128 -1.64 -11.66 1.43
N TYR A 129 -1.19 -12.50 0.50
CA TYR A 129 -0.03 -13.34 0.65
C TYR A 129 1.00 -12.90 -0.40
N TRP A 130 2.23 -12.75 0.04
CA TRP A 130 3.31 -12.25 -0.80
C TRP A 130 4.50 -13.19 -0.76
N ASP A 131 5.13 -13.34 -1.92
CA ASP A 131 6.36 -14.09 -2.06
C ASP A 131 7.45 -13.20 -2.64
N LYS A 132 8.70 -13.54 -2.36
CA LYS A 132 9.88 -12.86 -2.87
C LYS A 132 10.62 -13.79 -3.83
N GLU A 133 10.55 -13.46 -5.12
CA GLU A 133 11.40 -14.10 -6.12
C GLU A 133 12.54 -13.17 -6.54
N LYS A 134 13.78 -13.56 -6.20
CA LYS A 134 15.00 -12.75 -6.41
C LYS A 134 14.91 -11.39 -5.72
N ASN A 135 14.57 -10.34 -6.46
CA ASN A 135 14.46 -8.96 -6.01
C ASN A 135 13.06 -8.37 -6.23
N GLU A 136 12.10 -9.19 -6.67
CA GLU A 136 10.73 -8.78 -6.89
C GLU A 136 9.83 -9.40 -5.83
N VAL A 137 8.86 -8.62 -5.36
CA VAL A 137 7.84 -9.05 -4.41
C VAL A 137 6.53 -9.11 -5.16
N SER A 138 5.88 -10.27 -5.12
CA SER A 138 4.65 -10.53 -5.87
C SER A 138 3.53 -10.98 -4.96
N CYS A 139 2.31 -10.54 -5.26
CA CYS A 139 1.13 -11.00 -4.55
C CYS A 139 0.70 -12.33 -5.16
N VAL A 140 0.75 -13.40 -4.37
CA VAL A 140 0.48 -14.77 -4.85
C VAL A 140 -0.96 -15.19 -4.58
N LYS A 141 -1.61 -14.59 -3.58
CA LYS A 141 -2.99 -14.93 -3.20
C LYS A 141 -3.61 -13.77 -2.42
N ILE A 142 -4.92 -13.62 -2.57
CA ILE A 142 -5.72 -12.73 -1.73
C ILE A 142 -7.00 -13.44 -1.31
N THR A 143 -7.38 -13.27 -0.04
CA THR A 143 -8.63 -13.78 0.52
C THR A 143 -9.44 -12.67 1.15
N SER A 144 -10.77 -12.77 1.07
CA SER A 144 -11.75 -11.95 1.80
C SER A 144 -12.61 -12.90 2.63
N ASP A 145 -12.63 -12.71 3.94
CA ASP A 145 -13.33 -13.57 4.90
C ASP A 145 -13.04 -15.06 4.64
N ASP A 146 -11.74 -15.38 4.54
CA ASP A 146 -11.18 -16.70 4.25
C ASP A 146 -11.55 -17.31 2.88
N LYS A 147 -12.22 -16.55 2.01
CA LYS A 147 -12.55 -16.97 0.63
C LYS A 147 -11.59 -16.36 -0.37
N GLU A 148 -11.08 -17.17 -1.29
CA GLU A 148 -10.15 -16.72 -2.32
C GLU A 148 -10.79 -15.72 -3.28
N CYS A 149 -10.09 -14.64 -3.58
CA CYS A 149 -10.54 -13.55 -4.45
C CYS A 149 -9.93 -13.66 -5.84
N GLN A 150 -10.58 -13.02 -6.83
CA GLN A 150 -10.00 -12.91 -8.17
C GLN A 150 -9.01 -11.75 -8.20
N THR A 151 -7.82 -12.00 -8.71
CA THR A 151 -6.73 -11.02 -8.79
C THR A 151 -6.26 -10.85 -10.23
N THR A 152 -6.05 -9.61 -10.66
CA THR A 152 -5.43 -9.28 -11.94
C THR A 152 -4.34 -8.23 -11.73
N GLN A 153 -3.19 -8.41 -12.39
CA GLN A 153 -2.13 -7.41 -12.43
C GLN A 153 -1.96 -6.96 -13.88
N GLU A 154 -2.03 -5.66 -14.13
CA GLU A 154 -1.74 -5.09 -15.45
C GLU A 154 -0.25 -4.77 -15.59
N GLN A 155 0.32 -4.99 -16.77
CA GLN A 155 1.72 -4.71 -17.04
C GLN A 155 1.99 -3.20 -16.93
N GLY A 156 2.93 -2.81 -16.05
CA GLY A 156 3.26 -1.40 -15.77
C GLY A 156 2.40 -0.75 -14.69
N ALA A 157 1.46 -1.48 -14.09
CA ALA A 157 0.71 -1.01 -12.93
C ALA A 157 1.56 -1.07 -11.65
N SER A 158 1.48 -0.02 -10.83
CA SER A 158 2.14 0.06 -9.52
C SER A 158 1.41 -0.72 -8.42
N ALA A 159 0.28 -1.36 -8.73
CA ALA A 159 -0.58 -2.07 -7.77
C ALA A 159 -1.28 -3.28 -8.41
N TYR A 160 -1.60 -4.29 -7.59
CA TYR A 160 -2.46 -5.40 -8.00
C TYR A 160 -3.92 -4.99 -7.89
N THR A 161 -4.72 -5.28 -8.90
CA THR A 161 -6.17 -5.08 -8.87
C THR A 161 -6.85 -6.37 -8.40
N VAL A 162 -7.77 -6.24 -7.47
CA VAL A 162 -8.46 -7.35 -6.83
C VAL A 162 -9.94 -7.15 -7.00
N LEU A 163 -10.62 -8.15 -7.54
CA LEU A 163 -12.07 -8.16 -7.63
C LEU A 163 -12.65 -9.07 -6.55
N ILE A 164 -13.44 -8.47 -5.66
CA ILE A 164 -14.17 -9.15 -4.58
C ILE A 164 -15.65 -9.09 -4.93
N ARG A 165 -16.26 -10.26 -5.20
CA ARG A 165 -17.70 -10.36 -5.44
C ARG A 165 -18.44 -10.65 -4.13
N LEU A 166 -19.36 -9.77 -3.77
CA LEU A 166 -20.20 -9.92 -2.59
C LEU A 166 -21.56 -10.49 -2.99
N THR A 167 -22.02 -11.48 -2.23
CA THR A 167 -23.33 -12.11 -2.41
C THR A 167 -24.36 -11.28 -1.67
N ARG A 168 -24.81 -10.19 -2.29
CA ARG A 168 -25.88 -9.32 -1.82
C ARG A 168 -26.96 -9.15 -2.88
#